data_AF-A0A928X8L1-F1
#
_entry.id   AF-A0A928X8L1-F1
#
_cell.length_a   1.000
_cell.length_b   1.000
_cell.length_c   1.000
_cell.angle_alpha   90.00
_cell.angle_beta   90.00
_cell.angle_gamma   90.00
#
_symmetry.space_group_name_H-M   'P 1'
#
loop_
_entity.id
_entity.type
_entity.pdbx_description
1 polymer ?
#
loop_
_entity_poly.entity_id
_entity_poly.type
_entity_poly.pdbx_seq_one_letter_code
_entity_poly.pdbx_strand_id
1 'polypeptide(L)' 'MAKECVLTAEEGSIRAKVIDICERGIGVLAMDGIPEGDTFRVVVEDFDLQANAIIVWKTSFGAGPARAGLKFV' A
#
# COMPACT_ATOMS: atom_id res chain seq x y z
N MET A 1 -14.80 -8.90 -4.57
CA MET A 1 -14.90 -7.52 -4.03
C MET A 1 -13.48 -7.01 -3.89
N ALA A 2 -13.13 -5.86 -4.50
CA ALA A 2 -11.80 -5.29 -4.35
C ALA A 2 -11.71 -4.62 -2.97
N LYS A 3 -10.72 -4.99 -2.17
CA LYS A 3 -10.57 -4.55 -0.78
C LYS A 3 -9.77 -3.26 -0.73
N GLU A 4 -10.07 -2.35 0.19
CA GLU A 4 -9.35 -1.06 0.32
C GLU A 4 -8.36 -1.09 1.48
N CYS A 5 -7.28 -0.31 1.35
CA CYS A 5 -6.31 -0.05 2.41
C CYS A 5 -5.87 1.42 2.40
N VAL A 6 -5.46 1.92 3.56
CA VAL A 6 -4.84 3.23 3.72
C VAL A 6 -3.34 3.02 3.95
N LEU A 7 -2.53 3.72 3.16
CA LEU A 7 -1.07 3.76 3.32
C LEU A 7 -0.71 5.14 3.85
N THR A 8 -0.10 5.19 5.03
CA THR A 8 0.34 6.43 5.66
C THR A 8 1.87 6.46 5.73
N ALA A 9 2.47 7.46 5.11
CA ALA A 9 3.87 7.84 5.23
C ALA A 9 3.99 9.20 5.94
N GLU A 10 5.22 9.64 6.19
CA GLU A 10 5.47 10.99 6.75
C GLU A 10 4.89 12.10 5.87
N GLU A 11 4.96 11.93 4.54
CA GLU A 11 4.51 12.94 3.57
C GLU A 11 2.97 12.96 3.38
N GLY A 12 2.25 11.95 3.87
CA GLY A 12 0.79 11.91 3.76
C GLY A 12 0.19 10.51 3.77
N SER A 13 -1.13 10.47 3.62
CA SER A 13 -1.90 9.23 3.53
C SER A 13 -2.61 9.11 2.19
N ILE A 14 -2.62 7.90 1.63
CA ILE A 14 -3.36 7.59 0.40
C ILE A 14 -4.28 6.39 0.58
N ARG A 15 -5.34 6.33 -0.21
CA ARG A 15 -6.17 5.14 -0.36
C ARG A 15 -5.66 4.30 -1.53
N ALA A 16 -5.58 3.01 -1.32
CA ALA A 16 -5.20 2.04 -2.35
C ALA A 16 -6.11 0.81 -2.28
N LYS A 17 -6.19 0.08 -3.39
CA LYS A 17 -6.89 -1.20 -3.45
C LYS A 17 -5.91 -2.32 -3.20
N VAL A 18 -6.24 -3.22 -2.29
CA VAL A 18 -5.52 -4.48 -2.11
C VAL A 18 -5.82 -5.38 -3.31
N ILE A 19 -4.77 -5.74 -4.03
CA ILE A 19 -4.82 -6.63 -5.20
C ILE A 19 -4.22 -8.01 -4.92
N ASP A 20 -3.43 -8.13 -3.86
CA ASP A 20 -2.87 -9.40 -3.39
C ASP A 20 -2.61 -9.35 -1.87
N ILE A 21 -2.70 -10.48 -1.18
CA ILE A 21 -2.43 -10.58 0.27
C ILE A 21 -1.76 -11.91 0.60
N CYS A 22 -0.72 -11.84 1.40
CA CYS A 22 -0.07 -13.01 1.99
C CYS A 22 0.27 -12.74 3.46
N GLU A 23 0.72 -13.77 4.17
CA GLU A 23 1.06 -13.68 5.60
C GLU A 23 2.12 -12.61 5.91
N ARG A 24 2.96 -12.26 4.94
CA ARG A 24 4.11 -11.35 5.12
C ARG A 24 3.98 -10.02 4.39
N GLY A 25 2.85 -9.76 3.74
CA GLY A 25 2.70 -8.54 2.96
C GLY A 25 1.44 -8.45 2.11
N ILE A 26 1.31 -7.33 1.41
CA ILE A 26 0.19 -7.06 0.49
C ILE A 26 0.68 -6.46 -0.83
N GLY A 27 -0.04 -6.76 -1.89
CA GLY A 27 0.02 -6.02 -3.15
C GLY A 27 -1.08 -4.96 -3.17
N VAL A 28 -0.73 -3.75 -3.60
CA VAL A 28 -1.64 -2.60 -3.65
C VAL A 28 -1.65 -1.94 -5.02
N LEU A 29 -2.78 -1.33 -5.36
CA LEU A 29 -2.98 -0.44 -6.50
C LEU A 29 -3.52 0.90 -5.99
N ALA A 30 -2.70 1.95 -6.09
CA ALA A 30 -3.10 3.31 -5.78
C ALA A 30 -3.38 4.08 -7.07
N MET A 31 -4.48 4.84 -7.13
CA MET A 31 -4.84 5.60 -8.34
C MET A 31 -4.06 6.91 -8.48
N ASP A 32 -3.72 7.53 -7.37
CA ASP A 32 -3.08 8.85 -7.31
C ASP A 32 -1.55 8.75 -7.08
N GLY A 33 -0.96 7.61 -7.42
CA GLY A 33 0.43 7.29 -7.12
C GLY A 33 0.63 6.75 -5.70
N ILE A 34 1.88 6.40 -5.36
CA ILE A 34 2.26 5.91 -4.02
C ILE A 34 3.28 6.90 -3.45
N PRO A 35 3.05 7.44 -2.24
CA PRO A 35 3.97 8.39 -1.61
C PRO A 35 5.35 7.78 -1.46
N GLU A 36 6.37 8.64 -1.49
CA GLU A 36 7.74 8.22 -1.19
C GLU A 36 7.89 8.06 0.34
N GLY A 37 8.77 7.15 0.74
CA GLY A 37 9.00 6.86 2.16
C GLY A 37 9.68 5.53 2.37
N ASP A 38 10.45 5.45 3.45
CA ASP A 38 11.18 4.23 3.83
C ASP A 38 10.28 3.22 4.56
N THR A 39 9.24 3.70 5.26
CA THR A 39 8.29 2.87 6.01
C THR A 39 6.90 3.48 5.97
N PHE A 40 5.90 2.62 5.82
CA PHE A 40 4.49 2.96 5.72
C PHE A 40 3.73 2.28 6.84
N ARG A 41 2.80 2.99 7.48
CA ARG A 41 1.75 2.36 8.26
C ARG A 41 0.65 1.94 7.29
N VAL A 42 0.36 0.64 7.27
CA VAL A 42 -0.66 0.03 6.43
C VAL A 42 -1.86 -0.30 7.31
N VAL A 43 -3.03 0.18 6.92
CA VAL A 43 -4.30 -0.18 7.54
C VAL A 43 -5.20 -0.80 6.49
N VAL A 44 -5.58 -2.06 6.68
CA VAL A 44 -6.52 -2.76 5.81
C VAL A 44 -7.82 -2.96 6.58
N GLU A 45 -8.81 -2.09 6.30
CA GLU A 45 -10.06 -2.01 7.06
C GLU A 45 -10.82 -3.35 7.07
N ASP A 46 -10.84 -4.04 5.93
CA ASP A 46 -11.57 -5.31 5.76
C ASP A 46 -11.02 -6.50 6.57
N PHE A 47 -9.83 -6.39 7.14
CA PHE A 47 -9.18 -7.47 7.88
C PHE A 47 -8.79 -7.09 9.31
N ASP A 48 -9.16 -5.89 9.77
CA ASP A 48 -8.67 -5.30 11.01
C ASP A 48 -7.13 -5.43 11.14
N LEU A 49 -6.45 -5.30 9.99
CA LEU A 49 -5.01 -5.47 9.89
C LEU A 49 -4.35 -4.10 9.93
N GLN A 50 -3.51 -3.91 10.94
CA GLN A 50 -2.66 -2.74 11.07
C GLN A 50 -1.22 -3.18 11.26
N ALA A 51 -0.37 -2.86 10.29
CA ALA A 51 1.03 -3.26 10.28
C ALA A 51 1.90 -2.12 9.76
N ASN A 52 3.13 -2.05 10.25
CA ASN A 52 4.16 -1.29 9.55
C ASN A 52 4.63 -2.13 8.36
N ALA A 53 4.94 -1.48 7.25
CA ALA A 53 5.42 -2.15 6.05
C ALA A 53 6.43 -1.30 5.28
N ILE A 54 7.24 -1.98 4.48
CA ILE A 54 8.19 -1.36 3.56
C ILE A 54 7.81 -1.72 2.13
N ILE A 55 8.01 -0.79 1.19
CA ILE A 55 7.84 -1.09 -0.24
C ILE A 55 9.00 -1.98 -0.68
N VAL A 56 8.69 -3.15 -1.25
CA VAL A 56 9.69 -4.09 -1.81
C VAL A 56 9.75 -4.06 -3.33
N TRP A 57 8.69 -3.58 -3.98
CA TRP A 57 8.68 -3.25 -5.40
C TRP A 57 7.60 -2.21 -5.69
N LYS A 58 7.82 -1.36 -6.70
CA LYS A 58 6.89 -0.33 -7.15
C LYS A 58 6.92 -0.26 -8.68
N THR A 59 5.76 -0.11 -9.30
CA THR A 59 5.60 0.13 -10.73
C THR A 59 4.64 1.31 -10.91
N SER A 60 5.14 2.40 -11.49
CA SER A 60 4.39 3.64 -11.69
C SER A 60 4.18 3.89 -13.18
N PHE A 61 2.98 4.32 -13.57
CA PHE A 61 2.68 4.71 -14.95
C PHE A 61 2.58 6.25 -15.07
N GLY A 62 3.71 6.93 -14.82
CA GLY A 62 3.77 8.40 -14.77
C GLY A 62 3.08 8.97 -13.53
N ALA A 63 2.29 10.05 -13.70
CA ALA A 63 1.47 10.64 -12.62
C ALA A 63 0.15 9.88 -12.36
N GLY A 64 -0.02 8.69 -12.98
CA GLY A 64 -1.23 7.90 -12.89
C GLY A 64 -1.14 6.76 -11.85
N PRO A 65 -1.92 5.68 -12.05
CA PRO A 65 -1.97 4.59 -11.09
C PRO A 65 -0.60 3.94 -10.88
N ALA A 66 -0.33 3.54 -9.65
CA ALA A 66 0.87 2.85 -9.25
C ALA A 66 0.52 1.55 -8.53
N ARG A 67 1.32 0.51 -8.79
CA ARG A 67 1.28 -0.75 -8.06
C ARG A 67 2.49 -0.87 -7.16
N ALA A 68 2.31 -1.42 -5.97
CA ALA A 68 3.44 -1.78 -5.12
C ALA A 68 3.19 -3.08 -4.37
N GLY A 69 4.30 -3.72 -4.00
CA GLY A 69 4.32 -4.75 -2.98
C GLY A 69 4.85 -4.16 -1.68
N LEU A 70 4.13 -4.42 -0.60
CA LEU A 70 4.45 -4.00 0.76
C LEU A 70 4.75 -5.24 1.59
N LYS A 71 5.90 -5.26 2.27
CA LYS A 71 6.27 -6.32 3.20
C LYS A 71 6.08 -5.84 4.63
N PHE A 72 5.38 -6.60 5.46
CA PHE A 72 5.17 -6.28 6.87
C PHE A 72 6.48 -6.39 7.68
N VAL A 73 6.63 -5.51 8.68
CA VAL A 73 7.78 -5.43 9.60
C VAL A 73 7.36 -5.48 11.06
#